data_AF-A0A535RX32-F1
#
_entry.id   AF-A0A535RX32-F1
#
_cell.length_a   1.000
_cell.length_b   1.000
_cell.length_c   1.000
_cell.angle_alpha   90.00
_cell.angle_beta   90.00
_cell.angle_gamma   90.00
#
_symmetry.space_group_name_H-M   'P 1'
#
loop_
_entity.id
_entity.type
_entity.pdbx_description
1 polymer ?
#
loop_
_entity_poly.entity_id
_entity_poly.type
_entity_poly.pdbx_seq_one_letter_code
_entity_poly.pdbx_strand_id
1 'polypeptide(L)'
;MSSNANGQRKKTGIPETPYDELWRSGRSRFGVQQLRLGRDKKWHFVGQLPDETVVKIMREHWWFLVKSALPLFVVLVALILIIWGSGKLASPIWPFLKIIAGVAILGALAWFIWKDFIEWYLNTYIVTNKRIIHSHGVLQPERQSTPLDNVKQVGMDLDTFWGFLLRYGTVHVYLVGGDFIMKNVPNPRAVKDTIDDITEKIRASKPQEQKPPTPDNPQVAEVIHGLAKAKEPPPLENADEKYILRNPEGRLGPRRTFGGILRIPCEVRYLSGEYTVRYIQRSRYVFYRKILLPILALCIFLPLSVYVPATSTPIVSSHLTLWWIVMGIIVVLLALSIGIIYTNYVDDVYILSNKRIFDIQRHFIFFFENRRELEYKNIKDIKVKVPNVLQRLLDIGDVYIDIGGAPTIILPTVDHPFFVLDKINEIKAHVTKAEALKKDNELKKELHDWFGKVVTSLVDSTQMKGAPNLGNMDLLEAMGVANELGFHVAVYGEEPRQDIPPGRVVRQSPPSGTVIQPGGEIQVVLAKRATTADLMEY
;
A
#
# COMPACT_ATOMS: atom_id res chain seq x y z
N MET A 1 -44.00 28.44 -26.23
CA MET A 1 -42.97 29.21 -25.50
C MET A 1 -43.14 28.96 -24.01
N SER A 2 -42.01 28.73 -23.32
CA SER A 2 -41.85 28.58 -21.86
C SER A 2 -42.36 27.27 -21.20
N SER A 3 -41.51 26.24 -21.18
CA SER A 3 -41.61 25.14 -20.21
C SER A 3 -40.69 25.41 -19.01
N ASN A 4 -41.23 25.15 -17.82
CA ASN A 4 -40.60 25.37 -16.52
C ASN A 4 -39.36 24.49 -16.33
N ALA A 5 -38.17 25.11 -16.30
CA ALA A 5 -36.94 24.49 -15.83
C ALA A 5 -36.83 24.68 -14.31
N ASN A 6 -37.29 23.69 -13.55
CA ASN A 6 -37.13 23.66 -12.09
C ASN A 6 -35.74 23.10 -11.76
N GLY A 7 -34.73 23.98 -11.79
CA GLY A 7 -33.37 23.67 -11.38
C GLY A 7 -33.30 23.53 -9.86
N GLN A 8 -33.13 22.29 -9.38
CA GLN A 8 -32.83 22.02 -7.98
C GLN A 8 -31.55 22.76 -7.57
N ARG A 9 -31.70 23.75 -6.67
CA ARG A 9 -30.59 24.33 -5.91
C ARG A 9 -29.95 23.22 -5.07
N LYS A 10 -28.82 22.69 -5.54
CA LYS A 10 -27.84 21.97 -4.71
C LYS A 10 -27.57 22.85 -3.50
N LYS A 11 -27.96 22.39 -2.31
CA LYS A 11 -27.48 22.94 -1.04
C LYS A 11 -25.96 22.92 -1.11
N THR A 12 -25.36 24.11 -1.15
CA THR A 12 -23.93 24.33 -0.97
C THR A 12 -23.56 23.76 0.39
N GLY A 13 -23.11 22.50 0.41
CA GLY A 13 -22.22 22.04 1.47
C GLY A 13 -21.05 23.01 1.53
N ILE A 14 -20.64 23.33 2.74
CA ILE A 14 -19.36 23.99 3.03
C ILE A 14 -18.34 23.42 2.03
N PRO A 15 -17.61 24.25 1.25
CA PRO A 15 -16.61 23.71 0.35
C PRO A 15 -15.66 22.88 1.22
N GLU A 16 -15.71 21.56 1.04
CA GLU A 16 -14.64 20.70 1.51
C GLU A 16 -13.39 21.29 0.88
N THR A 17 -12.56 21.91 1.71
CA THR A 17 -11.26 22.41 1.30
C THR A 17 -10.62 21.29 0.48
N PRO A 18 -10.23 21.52 -0.78
CA PRO A 18 -9.60 20.50 -1.60
C PRO A 18 -8.48 19.87 -0.79
N TYR A 19 -8.31 18.55 -0.88
CA TYR A 19 -7.20 17.82 -0.24
C TYR A 19 -5.82 18.46 -0.53
N ASP A 20 -5.73 19.22 -1.63
CA ASP A 20 -4.59 20.05 -2.03
C ASP A 20 -4.37 21.33 -1.17
N GLU A 21 -5.33 21.77 -0.35
CA GLU A 21 -5.18 22.89 0.59
C GLU A 21 -4.58 22.48 1.94
N LEU A 22 -4.67 21.21 2.35
CA LEU A 22 -3.79 20.67 3.42
C LEU A 22 -2.30 20.79 3.03
N TRP A 23 -2.05 20.82 1.72
CA TRP A 23 -0.76 21.01 1.07
C TRP A 23 -0.32 22.48 0.88
N ARG A 24 -1.07 23.46 1.41
CA ARG A 24 -0.67 24.88 1.42
C ARG A 24 -0.41 25.48 2.80
N SER A 25 -0.40 24.69 3.87
CA SER A 25 -0.05 25.18 5.21
C SER A 25 1.47 25.21 5.49
N GLY A 26 2.24 25.76 4.55
CA GLY A 26 3.60 26.23 4.80
C GLY A 26 4.65 25.12 4.89
N ARG A 27 5.64 25.23 4.01
CA ARG A 27 6.97 24.65 4.16
C ARG A 27 7.38 24.65 5.65
N SER A 28 7.44 23.50 6.30
CA SER A 28 8.46 23.30 7.35
C SER A 28 9.79 23.08 6.64
N ARG A 29 10.24 24.12 5.94
CA ARG A 29 11.66 24.31 5.73
C ARG A 29 12.16 24.62 7.14
N PHE A 30 12.86 23.67 7.77
CA PHE A 30 13.66 23.88 8.99
C PHE A 30 13.00 23.74 10.37
N GLY A 31 11.73 23.34 10.48
CA GLY A 31 11.14 23.12 11.80
C GLY A 31 11.69 21.86 12.48
N VAL A 32 12.28 22.03 13.68
CA VAL A 32 12.58 20.93 14.62
C VAL A 32 11.28 20.25 15.09
N GLN A 33 10.15 20.97 15.03
CA GLN A 33 8.82 20.46 15.35
C GLN A 33 8.24 19.64 14.19
N GLN A 34 8.16 18.33 14.44
CA GLN A 34 7.52 17.36 13.55
C GLN A 34 5.99 17.28 13.74
N LEU A 35 5.49 17.86 14.84
CA LEU A 35 4.10 17.81 15.28
C LEU A 35 3.59 19.22 15.50
N ARG A 36 2.36 19.48 15.02
CA ARG A 36 1.66 20.74 15.21
C ARG A 36 0.26 20.47 15.76
N LEU A 37 -0.13 21.23 16.78
CA LEU A 37 -1.50 21.21 17.26
C LEU A 37 -2.36 22.05 16.30
N GLY A 38 -3.37 21.43 15.69
CA GLY A 38 -4.32 22.08 14.79
C GLY A 38 -5.33 22.95 15.55
N ARG A 39 -6.13 23.72 14.81
CA ARG A 39 -7.26 24.48 15.38
C ARG A 39 -8.34 23.58 15.98
N ASP A 40 -8.39 22.32 15.53
CA ASP A 40 -9.25 21.25 16.01
C ASP A 40 -8.79 20.62 17.32
N LYS A 41 -7.70 21.14 17.93
CA LYS A 41 -7.05 20.60 19.14
C LYS A 41 -6.52 19.17 18.95
N LYS A 42 -6.37 18.69 17.71
CA LYS A 42 -5.72 17.41 17.41
C LYS A 42 -4.30 17.64 16.93
N TRP A 43 -3.46 16.63 17.14
CA TRP A 43 -2.10 16.64 16.65
C TRP A 43 -2.06 16.24 15.18
N HIS A 44 -1.41 17.07 14.38
CA HIS A 44 -1.12 16.80 12.98
C HIS A 44 0.39 16.69 12.77
N PHE A 45 0.78 15.87 11.80
CA PHE A 45 2.17 15.70 11.39
C PHE A 45 2.28 15.75 9.87
N VAL A 46 3.51 15.96 9.38
CA VAL A 46 3.78 16.06 7.94
C VAL A 46 3.52 14.71 7.25
N GLY A 47 2.60 14.73 6.27
CA GLY A 47 2.20 13.57 5.47
C GLY A 47 1.30 12.56 6.18
N GLN A 48 0.43 13.08 7.05
CA GLN A 48 -0.74 12.37 7.56
C GLN A 48 -1.67 11.94 6.41
N LEU A 49 -2.09 10.68 6.40
CA LEU A 49 -3.01 10.12 5.40
C LEU A 49 -4.44 10.67 5.57
N PRO A 50 -5.29 10.65 4.52
CA PRO A 50 -6.72 10.97 4.68
C PRO A 50 -7.35 10.03 5.72
N ASP A 51 -8.15 10.55 6.65
CA ASP A 51 -8.73 9.85 7.81
C ASP A 51 -7.73 9.24 8.81
N GLU A 52 -6.46 9.64 8.78
CA GLU A 52 -5.50 9.29 9.81
C GLU A 52 -5.63 10.25 11.00
N THR A 53 -5.65 9.73 12.22
CA THR A 53 -5.69 10.54 13.46
C THR A 53 -4.62 10.05 14.43
N VAL A 54 -3.96 10.99 15.09
CA VAL A 54 -2.96 10.69 16.11
C VAL A 54 -3.67 10.31 17.41
N VAL A 55 -3.42 9.08 17.88
CA VAL A 55 -4.03 8.57 19.11
C VAL A 55 -3.14 8.89 20.30
N LYS A 56 -1.83 8.62 20.17
CA LYS A 56 -0.88 8.80 21.28
C LYS A 56 0.49 9.21 20.77
N ILE A 57 1.06 10.22 21.42
CA ILE A 57 2.44 10.66 21.20
C ILE A 57 3.19 10.35 22.48
N MET A 58 4.34 9.72 22.34
CA MET A 58 5.22 9.41 23.48
C MET A 58 6.66 9.64 23.09
N ARG A 59 7.46 10.00 24.09
CA ARG A 59 8.91 10.13 23.98
C ARG A 59 9.54 9.13 24.93
N GLU A 60 10.85 9.02 24.86
CA GLU A 60 11.60 8.30 25.88
C GLU A 60 11.32 8.89 27.28
N HIS A 61 11.31 8.05 28.31
CA HIS A 61 10.99 8.47 29.66
C HIS A 61 11.97 9.52 30.19
N TRP A 62 11.48 10.53 30.92
CA TRP A 62 12.29 11.66 31.44
C TRP A 62 13.45 11.23 32.35
N TRP A 63 13.37 10.06 32.99
CA TRP A 63 14.47 9.51 33.81
C TRP A 63 15.76 9.33 33.02
N PHE A 64 15.67 8.99 31.73
CA PHE A 64 16.86 8.84 30.88
C PHE A 64 17.54 10.19 30.62
N LEU A 65 16.75 11.27 30.55
CA LEU A 65 17.29 12.63 30.49
C LEU A 65 18.03 12.99 31.80
N VAL A 66 17.50 12.61 32.95
CA VAL A 66 18.16 12.84 34.26
C VAL A 66 19.44 12.02 34.40
N LYS A 67 19.42 10.75 33.95
CA LYS A 67 20.62 9.91 33.92
C LYS A 67 21.71 10.54 33.05
N SER A 68 21.36 11.04 31.87
CA SER A 68 22.32 11.76 31.01
C SER A 68 22.77 13.10 31.60
N ALA A 69 21.98 13.73 32.48
CA ALA A 69 22.34 14.96 33.19
C ALA A 69 23.31 14.73 34.38
N LEU A 70 23.61 13.49 34.76
CA LEU A 70 24.49 13.18 35.90
C LEU A 70 25.85 13.91 35.87
N PRO A 71 26.58 14.00 34.73
CA PRO A 71 27.84 14.75 34.68
C PRO A 71 27.65 16.22 35.03
N LEU A 72 26.55 16.84 34.62
CA LEU A 72 26.22 18.22 34.96
C LEU A 72 26.00 18.36 36.47
N PHE A 73 25.27 17.43 37.09
CA PHE A 73 25.12 17.39 38.55
C PHE A 73 26.46 17.23 39.27
N VAL A 74 27.36 16.37 38.78
CA VAL A 74 28.70 16.18 39.37
C VAL A 74 29.51 17.49 39.33
N VAL A 75 29.53 18.19 38.20
CA VAL A 75 30.23 19.48 38.07
C VAL A 75 29.59 20.55 38.98
N LEU A 76 28.25 20.54 39.11
CA LEU A 76 27.53 21.47 39.99
C LEU A 76 27.84 21.21 41.47
N VAL A 77 27.89 19.95 41.89
CA VAL A 77 28.31 19.57 43.26
C VAL A 77 29.76 19.94 43.51
N ALA A 78 30.66 19.72 42.53
CA ALA A 78 32.06 20.12 42.64
C ALA A 78 32.19 21.64 42.83
N LEU A 79 31.39 22.45 42.11
CA LEU A 79 31.36 23.91 42.31
C LEU A 79 30.91 24.27 43.74
N ILE A 80 29.86 23.63 44.26
CA ILE A 80 29.38 23.87 45.63
C ILE A 80 30.48 23.59 46.65
N LEU A 81 31.20 22.47 46.49
CA LEU A 81 32.33 22.12 47.37
C LEU A 81 33.49 23.12 47.26
N ILE A 82 33.79 23.63 46.06
CA ILE A 82 34.81 24.68 45.85
C ILE A 82 34.41 25.98 46.53
N ILE A 83 33.14 26.40 46.41
CA ILE A 83 32.64 27.61 47.07
C ILE A 83 32.72 27.45 48.59
N TRP A 84 32.26 26.32 49.12
CA TRP A 84 32.29 26.02 50.55
C TRP A 84 33.72 25.97 51.10
N GLY A 85 34.64 25.30 50.40
CA GLY A 85 36.06 25.22 50.77
C GLY A 85 36.78 26.58 50.74
N SER A 86 36.43 27.44 49.77
CA SER A 86 36.99 28.79 49.67
C SER A 86 36.64 29.70 50.84
N GLY A 87 35.56 29.41 51.57
CA GLY A 87 35.17 30.13 52.79
C GLY A 87 35.88 29.66 54.06
N LYS A 88 36.57 28.50 54.03
CA LYS A 88 37.24 27.91 55.19
C LYS A 88 38.76 28.04 55.15
N LEU A 89 39.37 27.94 53.98
CA LEU A 89 40.81 28.09 53.78
C LEU A 89 41.10 29.29 52.87
N ALA A 90 41.85 30.29 53.34
CA ALA A 90 42.29 31.40 52.51
C ALA A 90 43.48 30.97 51.65
N SER A 91 43.27 30.86 50.34
CA SER A 91 44.32 30.53 49.35
C SER A 91 44.08 31.31 48.03
N PRO A 92 45.14 31.82 47.38
CA PRO A 92 45.02 32.56 46.12
C PRO A 92 44.56 31.70 44.94
N ILE A 93 44.51 30.38 45.10
CA ILE A 93 44.09 29.41 44.07
C ILE A 93 42.54 29.37 43.91
N TRP A 94 41.76 29.77 44.93
CA TRP A 94 40.30 29.67 44.89
C TRP A 94 39.60 30.49 43.80
N PRO A 95 39.97 31.76 43.52
CA PRO A 95 39.38 32.51 42.42
C PRO A 95 39.58 31.83 41.06
N PHE A 96 40.76 31.24 40.82
CA PHE A 96 41.05 30.49 39.60
C PHE A 96 40.18 29.23 39.47
N LEU A 97 40.04 28.43 40.55
CA LEU A 97 39.15 27.25 40.51
C LEU A 97 37.68 27.63 40.24
N LYS A 98 37.20 28.76 40.77
CA LYS A 98 35.83 29.23 40.53
C LYS A 98 35.60 29.55 39.05
N ILE A 99 36.57 30.20 38.40
CA ILE A 99 36.50 30.51 36.96
C ILE A 99 36.53 29.22 36.14
N ILE A 100 37.45 28.30 36.44
CA ILE A 100 37.55 27.00 35.74
C ILE A 100 36.26 26.20 35.91
N ALA A 101 35.72 26.11 37.12
CA ALA A 101 34.45 25.43 37.40
C ALA A 101 33.28 26.11 36.66
N GLY A 102 33.24 27.45 36.60
CA GLY A 102 32.23 28.19 35.83
C GLY A 102 32.26 27.86 34.33
N VAL A 103 33.45 27.85 33.71
CA VAL A 103 33.63 27.46 32.30
C VAL A 103 33.25 26.00 32.09
N ALA A 104 33.63 25.10 33.01
CA ALA A 104 33.28 23.70 32.95
C ALA A 104 31.75 23.47 33.01
N ILE A 105 31.03 24.24 33.84
CA ILE A 105 29.56 24.19 33.91
C ILE A 105 28.94 24.65 32.60
N LEU A 106 29.40 25.77 32.04
CA LEU A 106 28.88 26.27 30.76
C LEU A 106 29.12 25.26 29.63
N GLY A 107 30.31 24.66 29.58
CA GLY A 107 30.64 23.60 28.62
C GLY A 107 29.77 22.35 28.81
N ALA A 108 29.61 21.87 30.04
CA ALA A 108 28.78 20.71 30.36
C ALA A 108 27.29 20.96 30.05
N LEU A 109 26.79 22.17 30.34
CA LEU A 109 25.42 22.57 30.03
C LEU A 109 25.20 22.66 28.52
N ALA A 110 26.11 23.30 27.78
CA ALA A 110 26.02 23.37 26.32
C ALA A 110 26.06 21.98 25.69
N TRP A 111 26.94 21.09 26.18
CA TRP A 111 27.02 19.70 25.73
C TRP A 111 25.74 18.91 26.02
N PHE A 112 25.23 18.99 27.25
CA PHE A 112 23.99 18.34 27.67
C PHE A 112 22.79 18.81 26.84
N ILE A 113 22.66 20.12 26.60
CA ILE A 113 21.59 20.67 25.78
C ILE A 113 21.74 20.17 24.34
N TRP A 114 22.93 20.31 23.75
CA TRP A 114 23.14 20.00 22.33
C TRP A 114 23.00 18.51 22.01
N LYS A 115 23.57 17.65 22.85
CA LYS A 115 23.59 16.21 22.64
C LYS A 115 22.36 15.55 23.27
N ASP A 116 22.29 15.55 24.60
CA ASP A 116 21.38 14.67 25.32
C ASP A 116 19.92 15.18 25.28
N PHE A 117 19.72 16.48 25.50
CA PHE A 117 18.38 17.07 25.51
C PHE A 117 17.74 17.08 24.11
N ILE A 118 18.48 17.50 23.09
CA ILE A 118 17.94 17.54 21.72
C ILE A 118 17.68 16.13 21.19
N GLU A 119 18.57 15.16 21.45
CA GLU A 119 18.36 13.76 21.07
C GLU A 119 17.10 13.19 21.73
N TRP A 120 16.94 13.39 23.04
CA TRP A 120 15.74 12.99 23.77
C TRP A 120 14.47 13.68 23.27
N TYR A 121 14.54 14.98 22.97
CA TYR A 121 13.40 15.76 22.50
C TYR A 121 12.92 15.32 21.11
N LEU A 122 13.87 14.94 20.24
CA LEU A 122 13.60 14.52 18.86
C LEU A 122 13.23 13.04 18.74
N ASN A 123 13.64 12.19 19.67
CA ASN A 123 13.26 10.78 19.70
C ASN A 123 11.78 10.63 20.13
N THR A 124 10.88 10.54 19.15
CA THR A 124 9.44 10.51 19.37
C THR A 124 8.80 9.29 18.67
N TYR A 125 7.93 8.62 19.41
CA TYR A 125 7.03 7.59 18.90
C TYR A 125 5.62 8.17 18.77
N ILE A 126 5.03 8.04 17.58
CA ILE A 126 3.68 8.52 17.26
C ILE A 126 2.84 7.30 16.88
N VAL A 127 1.81 7.01 17.66
CA VAL A 127 0.85 5.94 17.40
C VAL A 127 -0.40 6.59 16.79
N THR A 128 -0.74 6.20 15.56
CA THR A 128 -1.95 6.63 14.85
C THR A 128 -2.96 5.49 14.77
N ASN A 129 -4.16 5.78 14.26
CA ASN A 129 -5.18 4.77 13.97
C ASN A 129 -4.83 3.83 12.79
N LYS A 130 -3.71 4.04 12.09
CA LYS A 130 -3.30 3.25 10.90
C LYS A 130 -1.88 2.70 10.98
N ARG A 131 -0.95 3.42 11.60
CA ARG A 131 0.48 3.05 11.66
C ARG A 131 1.16 3.58 12.92
N ILE A 132 2.29 2.96 13.27
CA ILE A 132 3.24 3.46 14.26
C ILE A 132 4.36 4.16 13.50
N ILE A 133 4.68 5.38 13.91
CA ILE A 133 5.77 6.18 13.33
C ILE A 133 6.82 6.38 14.41
N HIS A 134 8.04 5.96 14.13
CA HIS A 134 9.21 6.32 14.94
C HIS A 134 10.00 7.37 14.20
N SER A 135 10.27 8.49 14.86
CA SER A 135 11.21 9.47 14.35
C SER A 135 12.28 9.78 15.38
N HIS A 136 13.53 9.79 14.92
CA HIS A 136 14.69 10.10 15.75
C HIS A 136 15.78 10.79 14.90
N GLY A 137 16.78 11.34 15.58
CA GLY A 137 17.97 11.92 14.95
C GLY A 137 17.96 13.44 14.86
N VAL A 138 19.11 14.03 15.22
CA VAL A 138 19.33 15.49 15.20
C VAL A 138 19.82 15.96 13.85
N LEU A 139 21.00 15.48 13.43
CA LEU A 139 21.62 15.88 12.16
C LEU A 139 21.09 15.03 11.01
N GLN A 140 20.83 13.76 11.31
CA GLN A 140 20.37 12.76 10.37
C GLN A 140 18.98 12.26 10.79
N PRO A 141 17.90 13.00 10.48
CA PRO A 141 16.57 12.55 10.86
C PRO A 141 16.24 11.25 10.12
N GLU A 142 15.86 10.25 10.89
CA GLU A 142 15.35 8.98 10.42
C GLU A 142 13.87 8.88 10.81
N ARG A 143 13.06 8.37 9.88
CA ARG A 143 11.65 8.07 10.12
C ARG A 143 11.34 6.68 9.61
N GLN A 144 10.82 5.85 10.50
CA GLN A 144 10.32 4.51 10.19
C GLN A 144 8.81 4.52 10.38
N SER A 145 8.06 3.95 9.42
CA SER A 145 6.61 3.86 9.50
C SER A 145 6.11 2.43 9.35
N THR A 146 5.56 1.88 10.41
CA THR A 146 5.08 0.50 10.46
C THR A 146 3.55 0.45 10.50
N PRO A 147 2.87 -0.11 9.48
CA PRO A 147 1.41 -0.26 9.48
C PRO A 147 0.90 -1.13 10.63
N LEU A 148 -0.18 -0.72 11.31
CA LEU A 148 -0.78 -1.50 12.41
C LEU A 148 -1.40 -2.82 11.91
N ASP A 149 -1.82 -2.88 10.65
CA ASP A 149 -2.37 -4.09 10.03
C ASP A 149 -1.38 -5.27 10.04
N ASN A 150 -0.08 -4.96 10.07
CA ASN A 150 1.00 -5.96 10.10
C ASN A 150 1.34 -6.42 11.52
N VAL A 151 0.72 -5.85 12.56
CA VAL A 151 0.97 -6.17 13.97
C VAL A 151 0.24 -7.46 14.35
N LYS A 152 1.01 -8.47 14.75
CA LYS A 152 0.47 -9.75 15.24
C LYS A 152 0.13 -9.66 16.73
N GLN A 153 1.10 -9.22 17.52
CA GLN A 153 1.05 -9.17 18.97
C GLN A 153 1.92 -8.04 19.51
N VAL A 154 1.51 -7.45 20.62
CA VAL A 154 2.30 -6.48 21.38
C VAL A 154 2.70 -7.08 22.72
N GLY A 155 4.01 -7.16 22.97
CA GLY A 155 4.63 -7.53 24.23
C GLY A 155 5.15 -6.31 24.98
N MET A 156 5.38 -6.45 26.28
CA MET A 156 6.02 -5.42 27.10
C MET A 156 6.96 -6.04 28.13
N ASP A 157 8.14 -5.44 28.27
CA ASP A 157 9.19 -5.90 29.16
C ASP A 157 9.49 -4.81 30.20
N LEU A 158 9.59 -5.25 31.46
CA LEU A 158 9.79 -4.42 32.66
C LEU A 158 10.95 -5.00 33.49
N ASP A 159 12.11 -5.14 32.87
CA ASP A 159 13.20 -5.97 33.43
C ASP A 159 14.02 -5.25 34.52
N THR A 160 13.76 -3.97 34.79
CA THR A 160 14.56 -3.15 35.73
C THR A 160 13.73 -2.74 36.94
N PHE A 161 14.31 -2.81 38.15
CA PHE A 161 13.72 -2.31 39.39
C PHE A 161 13.22 -0.85 39.26
N TRP A 162 14.08 0.03 38.72
CA TRP A 162 13.73 1.42 38.42
C TRP A 162 12.64 1.55 37.35
N GLY A 163 12.55 0.60 36.41
CA GLY A 163 11.49 0.54 35.40
C GLY A 163 10.11 0.26 36.02
N PHE A 164 10.06 -0.64 37.01
CA PHE A 164 8.85 -0.88 37.79
C PHE A 164 8.44 0.36 38.61
N LEU A 165 9.39 0.95 39.36
CA LEU A 165 9.11 2.08 40.25
C LEU A 165 8.70 3.35 39.49
N LEU A 166 9.42 3.69 38.42
CA LEU A 166 9.18 4.88 37.62
C LEU A 166 8.22 4.62 36.44
N ARG A 167 7.69 3.40 36.32
CA ARG A 167 6.73 2.96 35.30
C ARG A 167 7.21 3.19 33.87
N TYR A 168 8.49 2.94 33.58
CA TYR A 168 9.02 2.90 32.21
C TYR A 168 9.40 1.47 31.82
N GLY A 169 9.33 1.14 30.53
CA GLY A 169 9.75 -0.16 30.04
C GLY A 169 9.86 -0.21 28.52
N THR A 170 10.09 -1.38 27.99
CA THR A 170 10.23 -1.60 26.53
C THR A 170 8.96 -2.25 26.01
N VAL A 171 8.46 -1.79 24.86
CA VAL A 171 7.30 -2.38 24.18
C VAL A 171 7.78 -3.04 22.89
N HIS A 172 7.54 -4.35 22.79
CA HIS A 172 7.92 -5.17 21.63
C HIS A 172 6.69 -5.37 20.75
N VAL A 173 6.71 -4.81 19.55
CA VAL A 173 5.65 -4.98 18.55
C VAL A 173 6.10 -6.06 17.57
N TYR A 174 5.49 -7.24 17.65
CA TYR A 174 5.79 -8.35 16.76
C TYR A 174 4.99 -8.23 15.46
N LEU A 175 5.69 -8.15 14.34
CA LEU A 175 5.12 -7.91 13.02
C LEU A 175 5.15 -9.18 12.17
N VAL A 176 4.37 -9.20 11.08
CA VAL A 176 4.53 -10.17 10.01
C VAL A 176 5.88 -9.94 9.33
N GLY A 177 6.90 -10.69 9.73
CA GLY A 177 8.22 -10.72 9.12
C GLY A 177 9.34 -9.99 9.88
N GLY A 178 9.09 -9.46 11.08
CA GLY A 178 10.12 -8.86 11.95
C GLY A 178 9.54 -8.31 13.24
N ASP A 179 10.31 -7.50 13.95
CA ASP A 179 9.91 -6.85 15.19
C ASP A 179 10.19 -5.34 15.14
N PHE A 180 9.40 -4.59 15.90
CA PHE A 180 9.58 -3.17 16.10
C PHE A 180 9.62 -2.90 17.61
N ILE A 181 10.73 -2.33 18.07
CA ILE A 181 11.02 -2.21 19.51
C ILE A 181 10.95 -0.73 19.90
N MET A 182 9.99 -0.41 20.77
CA MET A 182 9.92 0.90 21.40
C MET A 182 10.62 0.84 22.76
N LYS A 183 11.79 1.46 22.87
CA LYS A 183 12.61 1.40 24.09
C LYS A 183 12.20 2.49 25.07
N ASN A 184 12.26 2.16 26.37
CA ASN A 184 12.23 3.14 27.46
C ASN A 184 10.97 4.05 27.46
N VAL A 185 9.83 3.48 27.07
CA VAL A 185 8.57 4.19 26.91
C VAL A 185 7.90 4.44 28.26
N PRO A 186 7.32 5.63 28.50
CA PRO A 186 6.53 5.91 29.69
C PRO A 186 5.23 5.09 29.71
N ASN A 187 4.97 4.43 30.82
CA ASN A 187 3.80 3.61 31.08
C ASN A 187 3.54 2.58 29.95
N PRO A 188 4.43 1.56 29.80
CA PRO A 188 4.37 0.61 28.70
C PRO A 188 3.06 -0.18 28.65
N ARG A 189 2.43 -0.43 29.80
CA ARG A 189 1.11 -1.09 29.88
C ARG A 189 0.05 -0.29 29.13
N ALA A 190 -0.09 0.99 29.45
CA ALA A 190 -1.06 1.84 28.77
C ALA A 190 -0.75 2.03 27.28
N VAL A 191 0.50 1.86 26.84
CA VAL A 191 0.87 1.91 25.43
C VAL A 191 0.47 0.62 24.73
N LYS A 192 0.77 -0.53 25.33
CA LYS A 192 0.31 -1.84 24.87
C LYS A 192 -1.20 -1.85 24.70
N ASP A 193 -1.95 -1.49 25.74
CA ASP A 193 -3.42 -1.48 25.72
C ASP A 193 -3.95 -0.57 24.59
N THR A 194 -3.32 0.60 24.38
CA THR A 194 -3.71 1.50 23.28
C THR A 194 -3.48 0.86 21.90
N ILE A 195 -2.37 0.16 21.71
CA ILE A 195 -2.07 -0.48 20.42
C ILE A 195 -2.99 -1.68 20.21
N ASP A 196 -3.20 -2.51 21.23
CA ASP A 196 -4.11 -3.65 21.18
C ASP A 196 -5.54 -3.20 20.85
N ASP A 197 -6.05 -2.13 21.49
CA ASP A 197 -7.37 -1.55 21.20
C ASP A 197 -7.49 -1.08 19.74
N ILE A 198 -6.45 -0.44 19.19
CA ILE A 198 -6.47 0.02 17.80
C ILE A 198 -6.40 -1.17 16.85
N THR A 199 -5.54 -2.15 17.14
CA THR A 199 -5.43 -3.38 16.34
C THR A 199 -6.74 -4.16 16.36
N GLU A 200 -7.44 -4.22 17.49
CA GLU A 200 -8.78 -4.83 17.58
C GLU A 200 -9.80 -4.04 16.76
N LYS A 201 -9.82 -2.70 16.85
CA LYS A 201 -10.70 -1.86 16.00
C LYS A 201 -10.42 -2.03 14.52
N ILE A 202 -9.15 -2.15 14.11
CA ILE A 202 -8.77 -2.43 12.73
C ILE A 202 -9.27 -3.81 12.31
N ARG A 203 -9.12 -4.83 13.16
CA ARG A 203 -9.61 -6.20 12.91
C ARG A 203 -11.14 -6.26 12.85
N ALA A 204 -11.85 -5.50 13.69
CA ALA A 204 -13.31 -5.42 13.72
C ALA A 204 -13.87 -4.58 12.56
N SER A 205 -13.15 -3.53 12.14
CA SER A 205 -13.50 -2.71 10.97
C SER A 205 -13.19 -3.43 9.66
N LYS A 206 -12.26 -4.39 9.66
CA LYS A 206 -12.08 -5.30 8.53
C LYS A 206 -13.37 -6.12 8.43
N PRO A 207 -14.09 -6.10 7.29
CA PRO A 207 -15.30 -6.90 7.14
C PRO A 207 -14.98 -8.34 7.52
N GLN A 208 -15.49 -8.80 8.67
CA GLN A 208 -15.48 -10.22 8.96
C GLN A 208 -16.30 -10.87 7.86
N GLU A 209 -15.75 -11.93 7.29
CA GLU A 209 -16.34 -12.76 6.25
C GLU A 209 -17.68 -13.29 6.80
N GLN A 210 -18.75 -12.54 6.58
CA GLN A 210 -20.09 -12.89 7.05
C GLN A 210 -20.49 -14.14 6.29
N LYS A 211 -20.59 -15.26 7.00
CA LYS A 211 -21.20 -16.49 6.46
C LYS A 211 -22.58 -16.12 5.94
N PRO A 212 -22.92 -16.47 4.69
CA PRO A 212 -24.17 -16.06 4.09
C PRO A 212 -25.35 -16.56 4.96
N PRO A 213 -26.33 -15.70 5.26
CA PRO A 213 -27.54 -16.12 5.95
C PRO A 213 -28.36 -17.05 5.05
N THR A 214 -28.92 -18.09 5.66
CA THR A 214 -29.91 -18.99 5.04
C THR A 214 -31.20 -18.23 4.76
N PRO A 215 -31.68 -18.17 3.51
CA PRO A 215 -32.90 -17.43 3.16
C PRO A 215 -34.17 -18.30 3.15
N ASP A 216 -35.27 -17.74 3.67
CA ASP A 216 -36.62 -18.35 3.71
C ASP A 216 -37.74 -17.47 3.10
N ASN A 217 -37.47 -16.43 2.28
CA ASN A 217 -38.56 -15.60 1.69
C ASN A 217 -38.21 -14.83 0.38
N PRO A 218 -39.20 -14.47 -0.47
CA PRO A 218 -39.02 -14.00 -1.85
C PRO A 218 -38.49 -12.57 -2.04
N GLN A 219 -38.19 -11.82 -0.97
CA GLN A 219 -37.43 -10.56 -1.05
C GLN A 219 -35.94 -10.75 -1.40
N VAL A 220 -35.46 -12.00 -1.35
CA VAL A 220 -34.07 -12.40 -1.59
C VAL A 220 -33.64 -12.16 -3.05
N ALA A 221 -34.57 -12.16 -4.01
CA ALA A 221 -34.27 -11.92 -5.42
C ALA A 221 -33.76 -10.49 -5.72
N GLU A 222 -34.34 -9.46 -5.09
CA GLU A 222 -33.87 -8.06 -5.22
C GLU A 222 -32.53 -7.85 -4.51
N VAL A 223 -32.32 -8.54 -3.38
CA VAL A 223 -31.06 -8.49 -2.63
C VAL A 223 -29.93 -9.16 -3.41
N ILE A 224 -30.20 -10.27 -4.14
CA ILE A 224 -29.21 -10.94 -5.02
C ILE A 224 -28.74 -9.98 -6.13
N HIS A 225 -29.66 -9.26 -6.76
CA HIS A 225 -29.32 -8.31 -7.82
C HIS A 225 -28.55 -7.08 -7.28
N GLY A 226 -28.85 -6.65 -6.06
CA GLY A 226 -28.11 -5.58 -5.36
C GLY A 226 -26.72 -6.00 -4.87
N LEU A 227 -26.55 -7.25 -4.45
CA LEU A 227 -25.28 -7.81 -3.98
C LEU A 227 -24.27 -8.07 -5.12
N ALA A 228 -24.76 -8.33 -6.34
CA ALA A 228 -23.96 -8.55 -7.56
C ALA A 228 -23.25 -7.30 -8.09
N LYS A 229 -23.64 -6.10 -7.64
CA LYS A 229 -22.99 -4.86 -8.07
C LYS A 229 -21.59 -4.79 -7.45
N ALA A 230 -20.57 -5.04 -8.26
CA ALA A 230 -19.18 -5.02 -7.84
C ALA A 230 -18.85 -3.68 -7.17
N LYS A 231 -18.39 -3.73 -5.91
CA LYS A 231 -17.93 -2.54 -5.22
C LYS A 231 -16.49 -2.28 -5.65
N GLU A 232 -16.28 -1.20 -6.38
CA GLU A 232 -14.95 -0.78 -6.81
C GLU A 232 -14.31 0.13 -5.75
N PRO A 233 -12.99 0.01 -5.51
CA PRO A 233 -12.28 0.95 -4.65
C PRO A 233 -12.33 2.36 -5.28
N PRO A 234 -12.35 3.43 -4.46
CA PRO A 234 -12.28 4.80 -4.99
C PRO A 234 -11.01 4.95 -5.83
N PRO A 235 -11.05 5.55 -7.03
CA PRO A 235 -9.87 5.66 -7.89
C PRO A 235 -8.79 6.54 -7.23
N LEU A 236 -7.52 6.17 -7.39
CA LEU A 236 -6.39 7.03 -7.04
C LEU A 236 -6.24 8.13 -8.09
N GLU A 237 -5.60 9.24 -7.70
CA GLU A 237 -5.17 10.26 -8.64
C GLU A 237 -4.32 9.63 -9.74
N ASN A 238 -4.70 9.88 -11.00
CA ASN A 238 -3.98 9.38 -12.16
C ASN A 238 -3.16 10.53 -12.78
N ALA A 239 -1.84 10.46 -12.65
CA ALA A 239 -0.94 11.49 -13.16
C ALA A 239 -1.01 11.64 -14.70
N ASP A 240 -1.51 10.60 -15.37
CA ASP A 240 -1.59 10.52 -16.81
C ASP A 240 -2.98 10.77 -17.38
N GLU A 241 -3.97 11.11 -16.55
CA GLU A 241 -5.34 11.35 -17.00
C GLU A 241 -5.44 12.45 -18.07
N LYS A 242 -4.52 13.41 -18.04
CA LYS A 242 -4.40 14.49 -19.04
C LYS A 242 -3.89 14.04 -20.41
N TYR A 243 -3.27 12.85 -20.50
CA TYR A 243 -2.70 12.35 -21.76
C TYR A 243 -3.72 11.46 -22.47
N ILE A 244 -4.04 11.80 -23.72
CA ILE A 244 -4.94 10.99 -24.55
C ILE A 244 -4.21 9.71 -24.93
N LEU A 245 -4.63 8.58 -24.35
CA LEU A 245 -4.07 7.27 -24.67
C LEU A 245 -4.65 6.78 -26.00
N ARG A 246 -3.76 6.39 -26.94
CA ARG A 246 -4.18 5.75 -28.20
C ARG A 246 -4.88 4.41 -27.98
N ASN A 247 -4.52 3.69 -26.91
CA ASN A 247 -5.22 2.49 -26.43
C ASN A 247 -5.17 2.45 -24.88
N PRO A 248 -6.28 2.70 -24.18
CA PRO A 248 -6.34 2.69 -22.71
C PRO A 248 -6.01 1.34 -22.07
N GLU A 249 -6.34 0.24 -22.75
CA GLU A 249 -6.07 -1.14 -22.30
C GLU A 249 -4.80 -1.74 -22.89
N GLY A 250 -4.03 -0.95 -23.65
CA GLY A 250 -2.78 -1.37 -24.26
C GLY A 250 -1.71 -1.73 -23.22
N ARG A 251 -0.97 -2.82 -23.45
CA ARG A 251 0.17 -3.24 -22.62
C ARG A 251 1.43 -2.39 -22.82
N LEU A 252 1.53 -1.74 -23.98
CA LEU A 252 2.60 -0.85 -24.39
C LEU A 252 2.05 0.57 -24.42
N GLY A 253 2.66 1.48 -23.69
CA GLY A 253 2.29 2.88 -23.79
C GLY A 253 3.43 3.78 -23.33
N PRO A 254 3.82 4.81 -24.11
CA PRO A 254 4.41 5.97 -23.51
C PRO A 254 3.27 6.71 -22.79
N ARG A 255 3.40 6.92 -21.48
CA ARG A 255 2.51 7.86 -20.78
C ARG A 255 3.13 9.24 -20.62
N ARG A 256 4.47 9.31 -20.64
CA ARG A 256 5.27 10.53 -20.71
C ARG A 256 6.62 10.24 -21.36
N THR A 257 7.14 11.15 -22.19
CA THR A 257 8.52 11.09 -22.66
C THR A 257 9.45 11.68 -21.60
N PHE A 258 10.54 10.98 -21.30
CA PHE A 258 11.61 11.44 -20.43
C PHE A 258 12.85 11.74 -21.32
N GLY A 259 13.89 12.39 -20.79
CA GLY A 259 15.11 12.67 -21.58
C GLY A 259 15.24 14.05 -22.24
N GLY A 260 14.57 15.08 -21.71
CA GLY A 260 14.86 16.48 -22.06
C GLY A 260 14.72 16.76 -23.56
N ILE A 261 15.83 17.16 -24.20
CA ILE A 261 15.88 17.50 -25.64
C ILE A 261 15.61 16.27 -26.52
N LEU A 262 16.03 15.07 -26.10
CA LEU A 262 15.92 13.85 -26.90
C LEU A 262 14.53 13.19 -26.84
N ARG A 263 13.68 13.59 -25.87
CA ARG A 263 12.28 13.12 -25.69
C ARG A 263 12.12 11.60 -25.88
N ILE A 264 13.01 10.82 -25.29
CA ILE A 264 13.07 9.37 -25.45
C ILE A 264 11.85 8.75 -24.73
N PRO A 265 11.08 7.86 -25.39
CA PRO A 265 10.00 7.15 -24.71
C PRO A 265 10.57 6.24 -23.62
N CYS A 266 9.97 6.31 -22.43
CA CYS A 266 10.17 5.30 -21.41
C CYS A 266 9.12 4.21 -21.64
N GLU A 267 9.51 3.13 -22.31
CA GLU A 267 8.61 2.00 -22.54
C GLU A 267 8.45 1.23 -21.24
N VAL A 268 7.31 1.42 -20.56
CA VAL A 268 6.93 0.64 -19.39
C VAL A 268 5.79 -0.28 -19.80
N ARG A 269 5.95 -1.57 -19.52
CA ARG A 269 4.89 -2.55 -19.80
C ARG A 269 3.89 -2.56 -18.66
N TYR A 270 2.75 -1.91 -18.86
CA TYR A 270 1.67 -1.88 -17.86
C TYR A 270 0.79 -3.13 -17.95
N LEU A 271 0.30 -3.60 -16.80
CA LEU A 271 -0.75 -4.60 -16.69
C LEU A 271 -2.11 -3.96 -17.04
N SER A 272 -3.10 -4.77 -17.42
CA SER A 272 -4.45 -4.25 -17.66
C SER A 272 -4.99 -3.53 -16.41
N GLY A 273 -5.55 -2.33 -16.60
CA GLY A 273 -6.02 -1.43 -15.53
C GLY A 273 -4.92 -0.84 -14.64
N GLU A 274 -3.64 -0.96 -15.01
CA GLU A 274 -2.54 -0.33 -14.28
C GLU A 274 -2.30 1.10 -14.78
N TYR A 275 -2.41 2.11 -13.91
CA TYR A 275 -2.14 3.53 -14.24
C TYR A 275 -1.05 4.11 -13.34
N THR A 276 -0.43 5.21 -13.77
CA THR A 276 0.58 5.88 -12.93
C THR A 276 -0.09 6.86 -11.98
N VAL A 277 0.31 6.78 -10.72
CA VAL A 277 -0.13 7.70 -9.67
C VAL A 277 0.80 8.89 -9.65
N ARG A 278 2.12 8.66 -9.74
CA ARG A 278 3.11 9.76 -9.70
C ARG A 278 4.46 9.39 -10.29
N TYR A 279 5.11 10.39 -10.86
CA TYR A 279 6.51 10.34 -11.27
C TYR A 279 7.37 11.06 -10.22
N ILE A 280 8.46 10.41 -9.81
CA ILE A 280 9.44 10.94 -8.89
C ILE A 280 10.80 10.91 -9.60
N GLN A 281 11.50 12.03 -9.61
CA GLN A 281 12.85 12.14 -10.16
C GLN A 281 13.87 12.17 -9.02
N ARG A 282 15.13 11.88 -9.34
CA ARG A 282 16.25 12.17 -8.43
C ARG A 282 16.32 13.67 -8.15
N SER A 283 16.83 14.03 -6.97
CA SER A 283 16.93 15.42 -6.58
C SER A 283 17.84 16.23 -7.50
N ARG A 284 17.45 17.47 -7.78
CA ARG A 284 18.26 18.46 -8.53
C ARG A 284 19.64 18.67 -7.91
N TYR A 285 19.78 18.45 -6.60
CA TYR A 285 21.07 18.51 -5.93
C TYR A 285 22.10 17.52 -6.51
N VAL A 286 21.67 16.30 -6.86
CA VAL A 286 22.57 15.29 -7.46
C VAL A 286 23.10 15.79 -8.80
N PHE A 287 22.21 16.42 -9.58
CA PHE A 287 22.57 17.04 -10.85
C PHE A 287 23.60 18.16 -10.64
N TYR A 288 23.30 19.13 -9.77
CA TYR A 288 24.22 20.25 -9.50
C TYR A 288 25.57 19.78 -8.96
N ARG A 289 25.60 18.80 -8.05
CA ARG A 289 26.84 18.27 -7.50
C ARG A 289 27.72 17.59 -8.56
N LYS A 290 27.12 16.81 -9.46
CA LYS A 290 27.87 16.10 -10.52
C LYS A 290 28.32 17.04 -11.64
N ILE A 291 27.49 18.02 -11.99
CA ILE A 291 27.79 18.96 -13.09
C ILE A 291 28.75 20.09 -12.66
N LEU A 292 28.87 20.37 -11.35
CA LEU A 292 29.74 21.43 -10.83
C LEU A 292 31.21 21.27 -11.25
N LEU A 293 31.76 20.06 -11.14
CA LEU A 293 33.17 19.78 -11.47
C LEU A 293 33.48 19.99 -12.97
N PRO A 294 32.73 19.41 -13.93
CA PRO A 294 33.01 19.64 -15.34
C PRO A 294 32.70 21.08 -15.78
N ILE A 295 31.71 21.76 -15.18
CA ILE A 295 31.47 23.18 -15.44
C ILE A 295 32.65 24.02 -14.96
N LEU A 296 33.14 23.81 -13.74
CA LEU A 296 34.27 24.55 -13.20
C LEU A 296 35.53 24.28 -14.04
N ALA A 297 35.77 23.02 -14.43
CA ALA A 297 36.84 22.68 -15.36
C ALA A 297 36.69 23.40 -16.69
N LEU A 298 35.49 23.43 -17.28
CA LEU A 298 35.22 24.14 -18.53
C LEU A 298 35.45 25.66 -18.39
N CYS A 299 35.04 26.26 -17.26
CA CYS A 299 35.31 27.65 -16.94
C CYS A 299 36.80 27.97 -16.75
N ILE A 300 37.65 26.98 -16.46
CA ILE A 300 39.12 27.15 -16.36
C ILE A 300 39.79 26.89 -17.72
N PHE A 301 39.50 25.75 -18.35
CA PHE A 301 40.19 25.33 -19.58
C PHE A 301 39.81 26.20 -20.79
N LEU A 302 38.58 26.71 -20.86
CA LEU A 302 38.15 27.58 -21.95
C LEU A 302 38.94 28.89 -21.99
N PRO A 303 39.05 29.71 -20.92
CA PRO A 303 39.90 30.90 -20.95
C PRO A 303 41.39 30.56 -21.03
N LEU A 304 41.85 29.46 -20.39
CA LEU A 304 43.24 29.03 -20.47
C LEU A 304 43.66 28.70 -21.92
N SER A 305 42.76 28.11 -22.71
CA SER A 305 43.02 27.78 -24.11
C SER A 305 43.37 29.01 -24.96
N VAL A 306 42.78 30.16 -24.61
CA VAL A 306 42.95 31.43 -25.31
C VAL A 306 44.09 32.27 -24.69
N TYR A 307 44.21 32.26 -23.37
CA TYR A 307 45.17 33.09 -22.63
C TYR A 307 46.64 32.65 -22.84
N VAL A 308 46.91 31.34 -22.80
CA VAL A 308 48.30 30.84 -22.88
C VAL A 308 48.97 31.18 -24.22
N PRO A 309 48.33 30.96 -25.41
CA PRO A 309 48.88 31.43 -26.67
C PRO A 309 49.07 32.96 -26.75
N ALA A 310 48.22 33.73 -26.08
CA ALA A 310 48.29 35.20 -26.08
C ALA A 310 49.50 35.76 -25.31
N THR A 311 50.04 35.01 -24.34
CA THR A 311 51.20 35.43 -23.52
C THR A 311 52.57 35.06 -24.13
N SER A 312 52.59 34.59 -25.38
CA SER A 312 53.81 34.27 -26.15
C SER A 312 54.85 33.43 -25.39
N THR A 313 54.41 32.41 -24.66
CA THR A 313 55.32 31.46 -24.00
C THR A 313 56.09 30.63 -25.05
N PRO A 314 57.43 30.50 -24.95
CA PRO A 314 58.27 29.91 -26.01
C PRO A 314 57.89 28.48 -26.41
N ILE A 315 57.38 27.70 -25.45
CA ILE A 315 57.00 26.29 -25.61
C ILE A 315 55.71 26.13 -26.42
N VAL A 316 54.77 27.08 -26.28
CA VAL A 316 53.46 27.02 -26.95
C VAL A 316 53.52 27.66 -28.33
N SER A 317 54.38 28.67 -28.52
CA SER A 317 54.59 29.31 -29.82
C SER A 317 55.13 28.35 -30.88
N SER A 318 55.96 27.37 -30.50
CA SER A 318 56.51 26.37 -31.44
C SER A 318 55.52 25.24 -31.80
N HIS A 319 54.46 25.04 -30.99
CA HIS A 319 53.52 23.93 -31.12
C HIS A 319 52.05 24.37 -31.06
N LEU A 320 51.72 25.52 -31.65
CA LEU A 320 50.39 26.13 -31.58
C LEU A 320 49.27 25.22 -32.09
N THR A 321 49.49 24.49 -33.19
CA THR A 321 48.50 23.56 -33.76
C THR A 321 48.16 22.42 -32.79
N LEU A 322 49.18 21.81 -32.17
CA LEU A 322 48.98 20.75 -31.19
C LEU A 322 48.25 21.26 -29.94
N TRP A 323 48.54 22.48 -29.50
CA TRP A 323 47.84 23.12 -28.38
C TRP A 323 46.33 23.23 -28.60
N TRP A 324 45.91 23.76 -29.77
CA TRP A 324 44.49 23.88 -30.11
C TRP A 324 43.80 22.52 -30.23
N ILE A 325 44.48 21.51 -30.77
CA ILE A 325 43.94 20.15 -30.85
C ILE A 325 43.72 19.58 -29.45
N VAL A 326 44.72 19.66 -28.57
CA VAL A 326 44.64 19.13 -27.20
C VAL A 326 43.56 19.86 -26.40
N MET A 327 43.55 21.19 -26.41
CA MET A 327 42.55 21.97 -25.69
C MET A 327 41.14 21.80 -26.29
N GLY A 328 41.03 21.68 -27.61
CA GLY A 328 39.78 21.39 -28.30
C GLY A 328 39.20 20.04 -27.88
N ILE A 329 40.03 18.99 -27.84
CA ILE A 329 39.62 17.66 -27.34
C ILE A 329 39.16 17.75 -25.88
N ILE A 330 39.89 18.46 -25.02
CA ILE A 330 39.52 18.63 -23.61
C ILE A 330 38.16 19.31 -23.48
N VAL A 331 37.92 20.42 -24.20
CA VAL A 331 36.66 21.15 -24.15
C VAL A 331 35.50 20.31 -24.68
N VAL A 332 35.71 19.57 -25.78
CA VAL A 332 34.69 18.65 -26.34
C VAL A 332 34.37 17.52 -25.37
N LEU A 333 35.37 16.90 -24.73
CA LEU A 333 35.17 15.86 -23.72
C LEU A 333 34.42 16.40 -22.50
N LEU A 334 34.74 17.61 -22.03
CA LEU A 334 34.02 18.26 -20.94
C LEU A 334 32.55 18.55 -21.31
N ALA A 335 32.30 19.10 -22.50
CA ALA A 335 30.95 19.35 -23.00
C ALA A 335 30.14 18.04 -23.14
N LEU A 336 30.75 16.99 -23.67
CA LEU A 336 30.15 15.66 -23.77
C LEU A 336 29.86 15.05 -22.40
N SER A 337 30.78 15.21 -21.43
CA SER A 337 30.56 14.76 -20.06
C SER A 337 29.36 15.46 -19.39
N ILE A 338 29.20 16.77 -19.63
CA ILE A 338 28.05 17.54 -19.15
C ILE A 338 26.76 17.02 -19.78
N GLY A 339 26.78 16.76 -21.10
CA GLY A 339 25.68 16.16 -21.83
C GLY A 339 25.27 14.81 -21.24
N ILE A 340 26.23 13.91 -20.98
CA ILE A 340 25.97 12.58 -20.40
C ILE A 340 25.40 12.69 -18.97
N ILE A 341 25.94 13.58 -18.14
CA ILE A 341 25.43 13.80 -16.77
C ILE A 341 23.99 14.30 -16.82
N TYR A 342 23.69 15.23 -17.73
CA TYR A 342 22.35 15.75 -17.94
C TYR A 342 21.39 14.67 -18.41
N THR A 343 21.74 13.88 -19.43
CA THR A 343 20.87 12.81 -19.94
C THR A 343 20.59 11.78 -18.87
N ASN A 344 21.63 11.28 -18.17
CA ASN A 344 21.46 10.31 -17.09
C ASN A 344 20.54 10.84 -15.98
N TYR A 345 20.65 12.14 -15.63
CA TYR A 345 19.78 12.74 -14.61
C TYR A 345 18.32 12.86 -15.05
N VAL A 346 18.06 13.25 -16.31
CA VAL A 346 16.69 13.45 -16.79
C VAL A 346 15.99 12.12 -17.09
N ASP A 347 16.76 11.07 -17.40
CA ASP A 347 16.25 9.74 -17.70
C ASP A 347 16.04 8.86 -16.45
N ASP A 348 16.80 9.07 -15.38
CA ASP A 348 16.61 8.38 -14.10
C ASP A 348 15.26 8.78 -13.46
N VAL A 349 14.29 7.85 -13.45
CA VAL A 349 12.93 8.11 -12.94
C VAL A 349 12.39 6.94 -12.13
N TYR A 350 11.71 7.28 -11.04
CA TYR A 350 10.90 6.38 -10.24
C TYR A 350 9.43 6.59 -10.59
N ILE A 351 8.72 5.51 -10.93
CA ILE A 351 7.32 5.57 -11.33
C ILE A 351 6.49 4.81 -10.28
N LEU A 352 5.63 5.53 -9.57
CA LEU A 352 4.65 4.94 -8.67
C LEU A 352 3.38 4.64 -9.47
N SER A 353 3.11 3.37 -9.72
CA SER A 353 1.86 2.90 -10.31
C SER A 353 0.84 2.55 -9.22
N ASN A 354 -0.41 2.28 -9.59
CA ASN A 354 -1.42 1.75 -8.68
C ASN A 354 -1.17 0.29 -8.23
N LYS A 355 -0.24 -0.44 -8.85
CA LYS A 355 0.05 -1.87 -8.53
C LYS A 355 1.48 -2.13 -8.10
N ARG A 356 2.45 -1.38 -8.65
CA ARG A 356 3.88 -1.56 -8.38
C ARG A 356 4.67 -0.26 -8.54
N ILE A 357 5.89 -0.28 -8.05
CA ILE A 357 6.91 0.75 -8.19
C ILE A 357 7.89 0.32 -9.26
N PHE A 358 8.19 1.19 -10.21
CA PHE A 358 9.27 1.00 -11.19
C PHE A 358 10.45 1.90 -10.82
N ASP A 359 11.64 1.34 -10.74
CA ASP A 359 12.92 2.05 -10.68
C ASP A 359 13.63 1.82 -12.02
N ILE A 360 13.75 2.89 -12.79
CA ILE A 360 14.32 2.86 -14.14
C ILE A 360 15.56 3.75 -14.12
N GLN A 361 16.71 3.11 -14.30
CA GLN A 361 18.01 3.77 -14.34
C GLN A 361 18.62 3.55 -15.71
N ARG A 362 18.91 4.65 -16.40
CA ARG A 362 19.49 4.62 -17.74
C ARG A 362 20.88 5.19 -17.68
N HIS A 363 21.86 4.39 -18.08
CA HIS A 363 23.23 4.85 -18.25
C HIS A 363 23.53 4.98 -19.73
N PHE A 364 23.95 6.17 -20.14
CA PHE A 364 24.43 6.48 -21.49
C PHE A 364 23.36 6.33 -22.58
N ILE A 365 22.46 7.32 -22.68
CA ILE A 365 21.51 7.65 -23.78
C ILE A 365 20.56 6.53 -24.27
N PHE A 366 20.85 5.24 -24.00
CA PHE A 366 20.06 4.03 -24.30
C PHE A 366 20.83 2.72 -23.99
N PHE A 367 22.16 2.72 -23.99
CA PHE A 367 22.94 1.47 -24.09
C PHE A 367 22.78 0.53 -22.89
N PHE A 368 22.55 1.09 -21.69
CA PHE A 368 22.36 0.30 -20.49
C PHE A 368 21.12 0.79 -19.73
N GLU A 369 20.04 0.02 -19.78
CA GLU A 369 18.84 0.22 -18.95
C GLU A 369 18.80 -0.84 -17.85
N ASN A 370 18.81 -0.40 -16.59
CA ASN A 370 18.54 -1.25 -15.44
C ASN A 370 17.12 -0.94 -14.94
N ARG A 371 16.26 -1.96 -14.92
CA ARG A 371 14.87 -1.86 -14.52
C ARG A 371 14.61 -2.77 -13.33
N ARG A 372 14.03 -2.19 -12.28
CA ARG A 372 13.56 -2.92 -11.10
C ARG A 372 12.07 -2.67 -10.92
N GLU A 373 11.33 -3.73 -10.64
CA GLU A 373 9.89 -3.67 -10.41
C GLU A 373 9.59 -4.21 -9.01
N LEU A 374 8.78 -3.47 -8.24
CA LEU A 374 8.44 -3.83 -6.87
C LEU A 374 6.93 -3.71 -6.64
N GLU A 375 6.25 -4.83 -6.39
CA GLU A 375 4.84 -4.83 -6.02
C GLU A 375 4.63 -4.34 -4.59
N TYR A 376 3.57 -3.54 -4.35
CA TYR A 376 3.28 -3.01 -3.01
C TYR A 376 3.01 -4.09 -1.96
N LYS A 377 2.56 -5.28 -2.39
CA LYS A 377 2.29 -6.42 -1.50
C LYS A 377 3.56 -6.94 -0.80
N ASN A 378 4.71 -6.83 -1.49
CA ASN A 378 5.98 -7.36 -1.00
C ASN A 378 6.70 -6.37 -0.07
N ILE A 379 6.19 -5.14 0.04
CA ILE A 379 6.75 -4.10 0.90
C ILE A 379 6.39 -4.41 2.35
N LYS A 380 7.39 -4.75 3.16
CA LYS A 380 7.21 -4.99 4.59
C LYS A 380 7.20 -3.67 5.36
N ASP A 381 8.27 -2.91 5.23
CA ASP A 381 8.50 -1.67 5.96
C ASP A 381 9.21 -0.64 5.06
N ILE A 382 9.05 0.64 5.39
CA ILE A 382 9.68 1.73 4.65
C ILE A 382 10.33 2.68 5.65
N LYS A 383 11.61 2.97 5.42
CA LYS A 383 12.42 3.85 6.26
C LYS A 383 12.96 4.99 5.42
N VAL A 384 13.01 6.19 5.98
CA VAL A 384 13.63 7.35 5.35
C VAL A 384 14.82 7.77 6.18
N LYS A 385 15.99 7.94 5.53
CA LYS A 385 17.19 8.52 6.17
C LYS A 385 17.63 9.75 5.41
N VAL A 386 17.95 10.81 6.15
CA VAL A 386 18.54 12.03 5.58
C VAL A 386 19.96 12.16 6.13
N PRO A 387 21.02 11.85 5.37
CA PRO A 387 22.35 11.68 5.97
C PRO A 387 23.14 12.97 6.23
N ASN A 388 22.78 14.13 5.65
CA ASN A 388 23.55 15.37 5.83
C ASN A 388 22.69 16.57 6.24
N VAL A 389 23.27 17.52 6.97
CA VAL A 389 22.60 18.80 7.31
C VAL A 389 22.19 19.57 6.05
N LEU A 390 23.05 19.57 5.01
CA LEU A 390 22.73 20.20 3.73
C LEU A 390 21.56 19.51 3.02
N GLN A 391 21.47 18.18 3.10
CA GLN A 391 20.36 17.43 2.53
C GLN A 391 19.08 17.63 3.35
N ARG A 392 19.18 17.70 4.68
CA ARG A 392 18.06 18.14 5.54
C ARG A 392 17.61 19.56 5.17
N LEU A 393 18.56 20.43 4.82
CA LEU A 393 18.27 21.81 4.45
C LEU A 393 17.56 21.93 3.10
N LEU A 394 17.93 21.07 2.16
CA LEU A 394 17.31 21.00 0.84
C LEU A 394 16.08 20.07 0.81
N ASP A 395 15.73 19.44 1.93
CA ASP A 395 14.69 18.41 2.07
C ASP A 395 14.86 17.24 1.10
N ILE A 396 16.04 16.62 1.17
CA ILE A 396 16.49 15.52 0.32
C ILE A 396 16.90 14.35 1.20
N GLY A 397 16.57 13.14 0.80
CA GLY A 397 17.03 11.95 1.53
C GLY A 397 16.87 10.66 0.76
N ASP A 398 17.24 9.57 1.40
CA ASP A 398 17.20 8.23 0.84
C ASP A 398 15.98 7.48 1.41
N VAL A 399 15.20 6.84 0.55
CA VAL A 399 14.05 6.01 0.94
C VAL A 399 14.44 4.55 0.83
N TYR A 400 14.46 3.85 1.94
CA TYR A 400 14.73 2.42 2.07
C TYR A 400 13.42 1.66 2.11
N ILE A 401 13.26 0.72 1.19
CA ILE A 401 12.08 -0.14 1.09
C ILE A 401 12.52 -1.56 1.44
N ASP A 402 12.12 -2.02 2.62
CA ASP A 402 12.43 -3.35 3.11
C ASP A 402 11.41 -4.35 2.53
N ILE A 403 11.92 -5.37 1.85
CA ILE A 403 11.13 -6.39 1.16
C ILE A 403 11.14 -7.68 1.99
N GLY A 404 10.01 -8.37 2.07
CA GLY A 404 9.94 -9.68 2.73
C GLY A 404 10.78 -10.73 1.98
N GLY A 405 11.90 -11.15 2.57
CA GLY A 405 12.75 -12.23 2.03
C GLY A 405 13.69 -11.82 0.89
N ALA A 406 13.87 -10.52 0.65
CA ALA A 406 14.76 -9.98 -0.40
C ALA A 406 15.59 -8.80 0.12
N PRO A 407 16.70 -8.43 -0.53
CA PRO A 407 17.51 -7.29 -0.12
C PRO A 407 16.72 -5.97 -0.22
N THR A 408 16.96 -5.06 0.73
CA THR A 408 16.37 -3.72 0.77
C THR A 408 16.66 -2.94 -0.51
N ILE A 409 15.61 -2.38 -1.13
CA ILE A 409 15.74 -1.47 -2.27
C ILE A 409 15.85 -0.05 -1.76
N ILE A 410 16.81 0.70 -2.29
CA ILE A 410 17.07 2.09 -1.90
C ILE A 410 16.71 3.00 -3.06
N LEU A 411 15.88 4.00 -2.81
CA LEU A 411 15.65 5.14 -3.70
C LEU A 411 16.57 6.28 -3.23
N PRO A 412 17.76 6.44 -3.84
CA PRO A 412 18.73 7.43 -3.39
C PRO A 412 18.32 8.86 -3.72
N THR A 413 18.49 9.75 -2.74
CA THR A 413 18.56 11.20 -2.88
C THR A 413 17.35 11.77 -3.61
N VAL A 414 16.17 11.47 -3.07
CA VAL A 414 14.86 11.88 -3.55
C VAL A 414 14.47 13.21 -2.91
N ASP A 415 13.83 14.08 -3.69
CA ASP A 415 13.23 15.33 -3.18
C ASP A 415 12.03 15.02 -2.28
N HIS A 416 11.96 15.65 -1.12
CA HIS A 416 10.89 15.45 -0.12
C HIS A 416 10.69 13.98 0.25
N PRO A 417 11.69 13.30 0.86
CA PRO A 417 11.65 11.85 1.04
C PRO A 417 10.51 11.40 1.98
N PHE A 418 10.12 12.21 2.97
CA PHE A 418 8.97 11.94 3.83
C PHE A 418 7.65 11.96 3.05
N PHE A 419 7.52 12.85 2.07
CA PHE A 419 6.34 12.87 1.21
C PHE A 419 6.24 11.60 0.38
N VAL A 420 7.36 11.15 -0.18
CA VAL A 420 7.42 9.91 -0.96
C VAL A 420 7.05 8.70 -0.11
N LEU A 421 7.56 8.62 1.12
CA LEU A 421 7.15 7.62 2.11
C LEU A 421 5.63 7.60 2.31
N ASP A 422 5.03 8.77 2.52
CA ASP A 422 3.60 8.89 2.80
C ASP A 422 2.76 8.55 1.55
N LYS A 423 3.19 8.94 0.35
CA LYS A 423 2.53 8.57 -0.91
C LYS A 423 2.60 7.07 -1.19
N ILE A 424 3.73 6.42 -0.93
CA ILE A 424 3.86 4.96 -1.08
C ILE A 424 2.91 4.25 -0.10
N ASN A 425 2.81 4.73 1.15
CA ASN A 425 1.88 4.19 2.14
C ASN A 425 0.41 4.38 1.74
N GLU A 426 0.06 5.53 1.15
CA GLU A 426 -1.28 5.79 0.60
C GLU A 426 -1.67 4.77 -0.48
N ILE A 427 -0.77 4.55 -1.44
CA ILE A 427 -1.00 3.60 -2.53
C ILE A 427 -1.08 2.17 -1.99
N LYS A 428 -0.20 1.79 -1.05
CA LYS A 428 -0.25 0.48 -0.39
C LYS A 428 -1.59 0.24 0.33
N ALA A 429 -2.12 1.25 1.03
CA ALA A 429 -3.42 1.18 1.68
C ALA A 429 -4.58 1.05 0.67
N HIS A 430 -4.45 1.64 -0.51
CA HIS A 430 -5.43 1.49 -1.59
C HIS A 430 -5.38 0.09 -2.22
N VAL A 431 -4.20 -0.43 -2.53
CA VAL A 431 -3.99 -1.77 -3.10
C VAL A 431 -4.57 -2.85 -2.19
N THR A 432 -4.30 -2.77 -0.89
CA THR A 432 -4.84 -3.71 0.10
C THR A 432 -6.38 -3.67 0.16
N LYS A 433 -6.99 -2.48 0.10
CA LYS A 433 -8.45 -2.32 0.00
C LYS A 433 -9.01 -2.88 -1.30
N ALA A 434 -8.35 -2.61 -2.43
CA ALA A 434 -8.76 -3.10 -3.74
C ALA A 434 -8.75 -4.63 -3.81
N GLU A 435 -7.74 -5.27 -3.22
CA GLU A 435 -7.65 -6.72 -3.13
C GLU A 435 -8.71 -7.34 -2.23
N ALA A 436 -9.01 -6.71 -1.09
CA ALA A 436 -10.10 -7.15 -0.22
C ALA A 436 -11.44 -7.12 -0.96
N LEU A 437 -11.76 -6.00 -1.64
CA LEU A 437 -12.97 -5.89 -2.46
C LEU A 437 -13.01 -6.89 -3.61
N LYS A 438 -11.86 -7.18 -4.24
CA LYS A 438 -11.78 -8.19 -5.30
C LYS A 438 -12.14 -9.57 -4.77
N LYS A 439 -11.62 -9.96 -3.61
CA LYS A 439 -11.97 -11.24 -2.94
C LYS A 439 -13.45 -11.28 -2.58
N ASP A 440 -14.00 -10.22 -2.02
CA ASP A 440 -15.43 -10.14 -1.70
C ASP A 440 -16.30 -10.30 -2.95
N ASN A 441 -15.92 -9.67 -4.06
CA ASN A 441 -16.63 -9.78 -5.34
C ASN A 441 -16.49 -11.19 -5.95
N GLU A 442 -15.32 -11.83 -5.83
CA GLU A 442 -15.11 -13.22 -6.26
C GLU A 442 -15.97 -14.19 -5.45
N LEU A 443 -15.99 -14.07 -4.11
CA LEU A 443 -16.83 -14.88 -3.24
C LEU A 443 -18.32 -14.72 -3.54
N LYS A 444 -18.77 -13.47 -3.76
CA LYS A 444 -20.15 -13.20 -4.17
C LYS A 444 -20.51 -13.86 -5.50
N LYS A 445 -19.57 -13.90 -6.45
CA LYS A 445 -19.77 -14.57 -7.73
C LYS A 445 -19.85 -16.08 -7.56
N GLU A 446 -18.96 -16.67 -6.76
CA GLU A 446 -19.00 -18.10 -6.45
C GLU A 446 -20.30 -18.49 -5.76
N LEU A 447 -20.76 -17.68 -4.80
CA LEU A 447 -22.06 -17.87 -4.15
C LEU A 447 -23.20 -17.78 -5.16
N HIS A 448 -23.19 -16.79 -6.05
CA HIS A 448 -24.19 -16.65 -7.10
C HIS A 448 -24.22 -17.88 -8.02
N ASP A 449 -23.06 -18.36 -8.47
CA ASP A 449 -22.94 -19.54 -9.32
C ASP A 449 -23.40 -20.81 -8.58
N TRP A 450 -23.07 -20.95 -7.30
CA TRP A 450 -23.51 -22.05 -6.45
C TRP A 450 -25.02 -22.03 -6.24
N PHE A 451 -25.59 -20.89 -5.84
CA PHE A 451 -27.04 -20.72 -5.68
C PHE A 451 -27.78 -20.99 -6.99
N GLY A 452 -27.27 -20.50 -8.12
CA GLY A 452 -27.83 -20.77 -9.44
C GLY A 452 -27.87 -22.27 -9.74
N LYS A 453 -26.75 -22.98 -9.54
CA LYS A 453 -26.68 -24.44 -9.73
C LYS A 453 -27.63 -25.19 -8.81
N VAL A 454 -27.66 -24.85 -7.52
CA VAL A 454 -28.53 -25.50 -6.54
C VAL A 454 -30.00 -25.27 -6.86
N VAL A 455 -30.40 -24.03 -7.13
CA VAL A 455 -31.78 -23.70 -7.54
C VAL A 455 -32.15 -24.42 -8.83
N THR A 456 -31.27 -24.45 -9.83
CA THR A 456 -31.53 -25.17 -11.09
C THR A 456 -31.69 -26.67 -10.82
N SER A 457 -30.81 -27.28 -10.03
CA SER A 457 -30.91 -28.70 -9.67
C SER A 457 -32.17 -29.03 -8.86
N LEU A 458 -32.60 -28.12 -7.98
CA LEU A 458 -33.84 -28.25 -7.22
C LEU A 458 -35.06 -28.15 -8.14
N VAL A 459 -35.05 -27.19 -9.08
CA VAL A 459 -36.12 -27.06 -10.07
C VAL A 459 -36.18 -28.28 -10.98
N ASP A 460 -35.04 -28.75 -11.49
CA ASP A 460 -34.96 -29.92 -12.39
C ASP A 460 -35.39 -31.22 -11.69
N SER A 461 -34.98 -31.42 -10.43
CA SER A 461 -35.45 -32.57 -9.63
C SER A 461 -36.94 -32.48 -9.26
N THR A 462 -37.49 -31.27 -9.21
CA THR A 462 -38.91 -31.03 -8.90
C THR A 462 -39.78 -30.95 -10.16
N GLN A 463 -39.22 -31.06 -11.38
CA GLN A 463 -40.03 -31.14 -12.60
C GLN A 463 -40.79 -32.47 -12.63
N MET A 464 -41.98 -32.45 -12.06
CA MET A 464 -42.91 -33.56 -12.17
C MET A 464 -43.38 -33.67 -13.62
N LYS A 465 -43.15 -34.81 -14.25
CA LYS A 465 -43.59 -35.08 -15.62
C LYS A 465 -44.95 -35.81 -15.58
N GLY A 466 -45.82 -35.48 -16.52
CA GLY A 466 -47.10 -36.17 -16.67
C GLY A 466 -46.90 -37.60 -17.19
N ALA A 467 -47.65 -38.55 -16.65
CA ALA A 467 -47.66 -39.92 -17.12
C ALA A 467 -48.04 -39.98 -18.61
N PRO A 468 -47.21 -40.54 -19.50
CA PRO A 468 -47.55 -40.70 -20.91
C PRO A 468 -48.79 -41.58 -21.07
N ASN A 469 -49.51 -41.41 -22.17
CA ASN A 469 -50.59 -42.30 -22.55
C ASN A 469 -50.02 -43.51 -23.29
N LEU A 470 -49.97 -44.65 -22.63
CA LEU A 470 -49.48 -45.93 -23.13
C LEU A 470 -50.60 -46.82 -23.66
N GLY A 471 -51.86 -46.37 -23.62
CA GLY A 471 -53.01 -47.18 -24.03
C GLY A 471 -52.95 -47.61 -25.51
N ASN A 472 -53.28 -48.88 -25.79
CA ASN A 472 -53.27 -49.51 -27.12
C ASN A 472 -51.90 -49.60 -27.82
N MET A 473 -50.80 -49.22 -27.16
CA MET A 473 -49.44 -49.42 -27.65
C MET A 473 -48.97 -50.85 -27.41
N ASP A 474 -48.01 -51.31 -28.22
CA ASP A 474 -47.29 -52.56 -27.96
C ASP A 474 -46.38 -52.41 -26.74
N LEU A 475 -46.08 -53.49 -26.01
CA LEU A 475 -45.27 -53.42 -24.79
C LEU A 475 -43.90 -52.80 -25.04
N LEU A 476 -43.25 -53.14 -26.17
CA LEU A 476 -41.94 -52.64 -26.53
C LEU A 476 -41.98 -51.13 -26.84
N GLU A 477 -43.04 -50.68 -27.52
CA GLU A 477 -43.30 -49.28 -27.87
C GLU A 477 -43.61 -48.46 -26.61
N ALA A 478 -44.43 -49.00 -25.71
CA ALA A 478 -44.77 -48.40 -24.43
C ALA A 478 -43.54 -48.24 -23.52
N MET A 479 -42.66 -49.24 -23.48
CA MET A 479 -41.38 -49.16 -22.76
C MET A 479 -40.46 -48.11 -23.36
N GLY A 480 -40.39 -48.00 -24.69
CA GLY A 480 -39.59 -46.98 -25.38
C GLY A 480 -40.04 -45.56 -25.02
N VAL A 481 -41.34 -45.27 -25.16
CA VAL A 481 -41.93 -43.94 -24.88
C VAL A 481 -41.79 -43.57 -23.40
N ALA A 482 -42.01 -44.52 -22.49
CA ALA A 482 -41.86 -44.27 -21.05
C ALA A 482 -40.39 -44.02 -20.67
N ASN A 483 -39.45 -44.77 -21.23
CA ASN A 483 -38.03 -44.64 -20.92
C ASN A 483 -37.43 -43.33 -21.50
N GLU A 484 -37.88 -42.88 -22.68
CA GLU A 484 -37.54 -41.56 -23.23
C GLU A 484 -37.97 -40.40 -22.31
N LEU A 485 -39.08 -40.59 -21.59
CA LEU A 485 -39.58 -39.61 -20.63
C LEU A 485 -38.96 -39.77 -19.22
N GLY A 486 -38.22 -40.85 -18.98
CA GLY A 486 -37.53 -41.16 -17.73
C GLY A 486 -38.39 -41.95 -16.71
N PHE A 487 -39.33 -42.77 -17.19
CA PHE A 487 -40.18 -43.65 -16.38
C PHE A 487 -39.88 -45.13 -16.65
N HIS A 488 -40.12 -45.98 -15.66
CA HIS A 488 -39.99 -47.44 -15.79
C HIS A 488 -41.36 -48.09 -15.92
N VAL A 489 -41.51 -49.02 -16.86
CA VAL A 489 -42.77 -49.75 -17.08
C VAL A 489 -42.67 -51.15 -16.50
N ALA A 490 -43.63 -51.53 -15.66
CA ALA A 490 -43.74 -52.87 -15.10
C ALA A 490 -45.08 -53.52 -15.49
N VAL A 491 -45.05 -54.80 -15.84
CA VAL A 491 -46.26 -55.55 -16.19
C VAL A 491 -46.88 -56.11 -14.92
N TYR A 492 -48.08 -55.63 -14.57
CA TYR A 492 -48.78 -56.03 -13.35
C TYR A 492 -49.69 -57.26 -13.57
N GLY A 493 -50.19 -57.45 -14.79
CA GLY A 493 -51.05 -58.58 -15.12
C GLY A 493 -51.54 -58.57 -16.58
N GLU A 494 -52.32 -59.59 -16.94
CA GLU A 494 -52.95 -59.71 -18.24
C GLU A 494 -54.48 -59.84 -18.08
N GLU A 495 -55.25 -59.12 -18.89
CA GLU A 495 -56.72 -59.15 -18.88
C GLU A 495 -57.27 -59.63 -20.24
N PRO A 496 -58.28 -60.53 -20.26
CA PRO A 496 -58.88 -60.99 -21.51
C PRO A 496 -59.72 -59.88 -22.16
N ARG A 497 -59.39 -59.51 -23.41
CA ARG A 497 -60.14 -58.52 -24.20
C ARG A 497 -60.45 -59.05 -25.60
N GLN A 498 -61.64 -58.73 -26.12
CA GLN A 498 -62.07 -59.08 -27.50
C GLN A 498 -61.81 -57.94 -28.49
N ASP A 499 -61.73 -56.71 -28.00
CA ASP A 499 -61.65 -55.48 -28.77
C ASP A 499 -60.21 -54.99 -29.02
N ILE A 500 -59.23 -55.49 -28.24
CA ILE A 500 -57.82 -55.11 -28.32
C ILE A 500 -56.98 -56.36 -28.65
N PRO A 501 -56.06 -56.28 -29.64
CA PRO A 501 -55.13 -57.38 -29.95
C PRO A 501 -54.27 -57.79 -28.76
N PRO A 502 -53.96 -59.09 -28.59
CA PRO A 502 -53.16 -59.57 -27.47
C PRO A 502 -51.75 -58.94 -27.48
N GLY A 503 -51.22 -58.64 -26.28
CA GLY A 503 -49.91 -58.01 -26.08
C GLY A 503 -49.91 -56.48 -26.02
N ARG A 504 -51.06 -55.82 -26.24
CA ARG A 504 -51.20 -54.36 -26.13
C ARG A 504 -51.66 -53.92 -24.75
N VAL A 505 -51.30 -52.72 -24.34
CA VAL A 505 -51.68 -52.13 -23.05
C VAL A 505 -53.17 -51.80 -23.01
N VAL A 506 -53.89 -52.43 -22.08
CA VAL A 506 -55.33 -52.22 -21.82
C VAL A 506 -55.54 -51.09 -20.82
N ARG A 507 -54.76 -51.14 -19.73
CA ARG A 507 -54.83 -50.18 -18.63
C ARG A 507 -53.44 -49.84 -18.15
N GLN A 508 -53.30 -48.61 -17.69
CA GLN A 508 -52.11 -48.11 -17.02
C GLN A 508 -52.49 -47.55 -15.66
N SER A 509 -51.60 -47.70 -14.69
CA SER A 509 -51.68 -47.09 -13.37
C SER A 509 -50.32 -46.44 -13.08
N PRO A 510 -50.24 -45.13 -12.87
CA PRO A 510 -51.32 -44.13 -12.81
C PRO A 510 -51.96 -43.80 -14.18
N PRO A 511 -53.18 -43.21 -14.21
CA PRO A 511 -53.83 -42.81 -15.46
C PRO A 511 -53.01 -41.76 -16.24
N SER A 512 -53.27 -41.62 -17.54
CA SER A 512 -52.51 -40.68 -18.37
C SER A 512 -52.70 -39.23 -17.90
N GLY A 513 -51.62 -38.44 -17.96
CA GLY A 513 -51.62 -37.05 -17.48
C GLY A 513 -51.47 -36.87 -15.96
N THR A 514 -51.44 -37.96 -15.18
CA THR A 514 -51.16 -37.89 -13.73
C THR A 514 -49.72 -37.47 -13.49
N VAL A 515 -49.50 -36.60 -12.52
CA VAL A 515 -48.20 -35.99 -12.26
C VAL A 515 -47.35 -36.94 -11.43
N ILE A 516 -46.26 -37.48 -12.01
CA ILE A 516 -45.39 -38.49 -11.37
C ILE A 516 -43.98 -37.92 -11.24
N GLN A 517 -43.28 -38.32 -10.15
CA GLN A 517 -41.87 -38.00 -9.98
C GLN A 517 -41.01 -38.68 -11.07
N PRO A 518 -39.95 -38.03 -11.57
CA PRO A 518 -39.00 -38.64 -12.48
C PRO A 518 -38.44 -39.95 -11.89
N GLY A 519 -38.38 -41.03 -12.70
CA GLY A 519 -37.99 -42.37 -12.23
C GLY A 519 -39.11 -43.19 -11.59
N GLY A 520 -40.34 -42.70 -11.57
CA GLY A 520 -41.51 -43.45 -11.10
C GLY A 520 -41.86 -44.66 -11.98
N GLU A 521 -42.50 -45.65 -11.37
CA GLU A 521 -42.94 -46.89 -12.03
C GLU A 521 -44.38 -46.73 -12.55
N ILE A 522 -44.60 -47.08 -13.82
CA ILE A 522 -45.92 -47.14 -14.45
C ILE A 522 -46.28 -48.61 -14.63
N GLN A 523 -47.33 -49.04 -13.95
CA GLN A 523 -47.84 -50.40 -14.05
C GLN A 523 -48.79 -50.50 -15.23
N VAL A 524 -48.55 -51.47 -16.12
CA VAL A 524 -49.39 -51.74 -17.29
C VAL A 524 -50.03 -53.13 -17.20
N VAL A 525 -51.27 -53.22 -17.67
CA VAL A 525 -52.03 -54.46 -17.82
C VAL A 525 -52.17 -54.74 -19.31
N LEU A 526 -51.77 -55.94 -19.74
CA LEU A 526 -51.74 -56.32 -21.15
C LEU A 526 -52.99 -57.10 -21.57
N ALA A 527 -53.38 -56.98 -22.83
CA ALA A 527 -54.48 -57.75 -23.39
C ALA A 527 -54.05 -59.20 -23.60
N LYS A 528 -54.83 -60.16 -23.10
CA LYS A 528 -54.73 -61.58 -23.44
C LYS A 528 -55.88 -61.97 -24.35
N ARG A 529 -55.64 -62.97 -25.20
CA ARG A 529 -56.69 -63.55 -26.05
C ARG A 529 -57.75 -64.19 -25.17
N ALA A 530 -58.99 -63.68 -25.24
CA ALA A 530 -60.11 -64.23 -24.48
C ALA A 530 -60.38 -65.69 -24.88
N THR A 531 -60.29 -66.60 -23.92
CA THR A 531 -60.68 -68.00 -24.08
C THR A 531 -62.18 -68.16 -23.80
N THR A 532 -62.81 -69.19 -24.36
CA THR A 532 -64.25 -69.46 -24.15
C THR A 532 -64.64 -69.67 -22.68
N ALA A 533 -63.68 -69.96 -21.81
CA ALA A 533 -63.87 -70.05 -20.35
C ALA A 533 -63.95 -68.67 -19.66
N ASP A 534 -63.13 -67.69 -20.08
CA ASP A 534 -63.06 -66.37 -19.43
C ASP A 534 -64.29 -65.50 -19.74
N LEU A 535 -64.99 -65.78 -20.85
CA LEU A 535 -66.21 -65.07 -21.27
C LEU A 535 -67.47 -65.54 -20.54
N MET A 536 -67.40 -66.63 -19.77
CA MET A 536 -68.50 -67.14 -18.93
C MET A 536 -68.39 -66.71 -17.46
N GLU A 537 -67.28 -66.08 -17.07
CA GLU A 537 -66.98 -65.71 -15.68
C GLU A 537 -67.25 -64.23 -15.37
N TYR A 538 -68.07 -63.56 -16.20
CA TYR A 538 -68.49 -62.16 -16.03
C TYR A 538 -70.00 -62.01 -15.78
#